data_AF-A0A7Z1HQI9-F1
#
_entry.id   AF-A0A7Z1HQI9-F1
#
_cell.length_a   1.000
_cell.length_b   1.000
_cell.length_c   1.000
_cell.angle_alpha   90.00
_cell.angle_beta   90.00
_cell.angle_gamma   90.00
#
_symmetry.space_group_name_H-M   'P 1'
#
loop_
_entity.id
_entity.type
_entity.pdbx_description
1 polymer ?
#
loop_
_entity_poly.entity_id
_entity_poly.type
_entity_poly.pdbx_seq_one_letter_code
_entity_poly.pdbx_strand_id
1 'polypeptide(L)' 'PNIRKKRIKARELFELLMTERSGTARIYVQFIDNTNNYTPFIREKAPIRQSNLCCEIAIPTNDVNSPD' A
#
# COMPACT_ATOMS: atom_id res chain seq x y z
N PRO A 1 15.09 15.12 -11.32
CA PRO A 1 15.71 13.99 -12.05
C PRO A 1 16.67 13.10 -11.23
N ASN A 2 16.94 13.42 -9.96
CA ASN A 2 17.96 12.75 -9.14
C ASN A 2 17.54 11.41 -8.49
N ILE A 3 16.35 10.90 -8.77
CA ILE A 3 15.86 9.64 -8.18
C ILE A 3 16.11 8.50 -9.18
N ARG A 4 16.86 7.48 -8.75
CA ARG A 4 17.12 6.27 -9.53
C ARG A 4 15.81 5.53 -9.82
N LYS A 5 15.57 5.18 -11.08
CA LYS A 5 14.37 4.46 -11.53
C LYS A 5 14.72 3.11 -12.15
N LYS A 6 13.91 2.09 -11.87
CA LYS A 6 13.87 0.81 -12.60
C LYS A 6 12.53 0.70 -13.34
N ARG A 7 12.49 -0.02 -14.46
CA ARG A 7 11.25 -0.21 -15.25
C ARG A 7 10.96 -1.69 -15.43
N ILE A 8 9.69 -2.05 -15.28
CA ILE A 8 9.09 -3.35 -15.56
C ILE A 8 7.76 -3.10 -16.26
N LYS A 9 7.30 -3.99 -17.15
CA LYS A 9 5.98 -3.84 -17.78
C LYS A 9 4.89 -4.05 -16.72
N ALA A 10 3.86 -3.21 -16.72
CA ALA A 10 2.76 -3.33 -15.76
C ALA A 10 2.10 -4.72 -15.84
N ARG A 11 1.86 -5.23 -17.05
CA ARG A 11 1.31 -6.57 -17.28
C ARG A 11 2.13 -7.67 -16.58
N GLU A 12 3.46 -7.63 -16.74
CA GLU A 12 4.38 -8.60 -16.14
C GLU A 12 4.36 -8.54 -14.61
N LEU A 13 4.30 -7.33 -14.04
CA LEU A 13 4.18 -7.15 -12.60
C LEU A 13 2.86 -7.71 -12.05
N PHE A 14 1.74 -7.46 -12.73
CA PHE A 14 0.43 -7.99 -12.34
C PHE A 14 0.36 -9.51 -12.50
N GLU A 15 0.96 -10.08 -13.55
CA GLU A 15 1.08 -11.53 -13.75
C GLU A 15 1.85 -12.20 -12.61
N LEU A 16 2.99 -11.60 -12.19
CA LEU A 16 3.77 -12.07 -11.04
C LEU A 16 2.94 -12.04 -9.75
N LEU A 17 2.28 -10.90 -9.47
CA LEU A 17 1.44 -10.72 -8.29
C LEU A 17 0.33 -11.79 -8.21
N MET A 18 -0.37 -12.02 -9.32
CA MET A 18 -1.51 -12.95 -9.36
C MET A 18 -1.06 -14.41 -9.31
N THR A 19 0.09 -14.74 -9.89
CA THR A 19 0.68 -16.09 -9.80
C THR A 19 0.97 -16.45 -8.33
N GLU A 20 1.68 -15.58 -7.61
CA GLU A 20 2.02 -15.81 -6.19
C GLU A 20 0.78 -15.84 -5.29
N ARG A 21 -0.19 -14.96 -5.57
CA ARG A 21 -1.46 -14.93 -4.85
C ARG A 21 -2.28 -16.19 -5.11
N SER A 22 -2.33 -16.70 -6.33
CA SER A 22 -3.04 -17.94 -6.66
C SER A 22 -2.39 -19.17 -6.02
N GLY A 23 -1.06 -19.19 -5.91
CA GLY A 23 -0.34 -20.32 -5.31
C GLY A 23 -0.45 -20.39 -3.78
N THR A 24 -0.45 -19.24 -3.10
CA THR A 24 -0.36 -19.18 -1.63
C THR A 24 -1.60 -18.63 -0.92
N ALA A 25 -2.43 -17.86 -1.64
CA ALA A 25 -3.53 -17.05 -1.11
C ALA A 25 -3.15 -16.02 -0.02
N ARG A 26 -1.86 -15.77 0.21
CA ARG A 26 -1.36 -14.93 1.32
C ARG A 26 -0.76 -13.59 0.90
N ILE A 27 -0.79 -13.27 -0.39
CA ILE A 27 -0.33 -11.98 -0.91
C ILE A 27 -1.52 -11.02 -0.96
N TYR A 28 -1.58 -10.07 -0.03
CA TYR A 28 -2.68 -9.11 0.06
C TYR A 28 -2.43 -7.84 -0.76
N VAL A 29 -3.53 -7.19 -1.14
CA VAL A 29 -3.52 -5.96 -1.96
C VAL A 29 -4.38 -4.91 -1.27
N GLN A 30 -3.87 -3.69 -1.20
CA GLN A 30 -4.61 -2.54 -0.69
C GLN A 30 -4.52 -1.40 -1.72
N PHE A 31 -5.67 -0.82 -2.07
CA PHE A 31 -5.75 0.32 -2.97
C PHE A 31 -5.58 1.63 -2.20
N ILE A 32 -4.33 2.03 -1.96
CA ILE A 32 -4.00 3.19 -1.11
C ILE A 32 -4.65 4.49 -1.58
N ASP A 33 -4.83 4.69 -2.89
CA ASP A 33 -5.50 5.89 -3.40
C ASP A 33 -6.98 5.91 -3.03
N ASN A 34 -7.67 4.76 -3.17
CA ASN A 34 -9.07 4.65 -2.77
C ASN A 34 -9.22 4.82 -1.25
N THR A 35 -8.36 4.15 -0.48
CA THR A 35 -8.36 4.23 0.99
C THR A 35 -8.11 5.66 1.49
N ASN A 36 -7.25 6.44 0.83
CA ASN A 36 -7.00 7.83 1.22
C ASN A 36 -8.02 8.84 0.66
N ASN A 37 -8.76 8.49 -0.39
CA ASN A 37 -9.82 9.35 -0.93
C ASN A 37 -11.15 9.18 -0.20
N TYR A 38 -11.44 8.00 0.33
CA TYR A 38 -12.69 7.65 1.01
C TYR A 38 -12.46 7.27 2.47
N THR A 39 -12.00 8.24 3.25
CA THR A 39 -11.64 8.07 4.67
C THR A 39 -11.96 9.33 5.45
N PRO A 40 -12.20 9.25 6.78
CA PRO A 40 -12.32 10.44 7.62
C PRO A 40 -11.00 11.22 7.82
N PHE A 41 -9.85 10.67 7.41
CA PHE A 41 -8.55 11.32 7.62
C PHE A 41 -8.15 12.27 6.48
N ILE A 42 -7.54 13.40 6.83
CA ILE A 42 -7.02 14.37 5.86
C ILE A 42 -5.71 13.81 5.26
N ARG A 43 -5.71 13.50 3.97
CA ARG A 43 -4.58 12.87 3.25
C ARG A 43 -3.25 13.60 3.43
N GLU A 44 -3.27 14.93 3.52
CA GLU A 44 -2.07 15.76 3.66
C GLU A 44 -1.48 15.73 5.07
N LYS A 45 -2.31 15.46 6.09
CA LYS A 45 -1.89 15.49 7.51
C LYS A 45 -1.70 14.09 8.08
N ALA A 46 -2.63 13.18 7.78
CA ALA A 46 -2.71 11.85 8.37
C ALA A 46 -3.05 10.80 7.29
N PRO A 47 -2.15 10.58 6.31
CA PRO A 47 -2.38 9.59 5.27
C PRO A 47 -2.31 8.16 5.81
N ILE A 48 -3.16 7.29 5.28
CA ILE A 48 -3.11 5.85 5.51
C ILE A 48 -2.08 5.25 4.56
N ARG A 49 -1.07 4.57 5.11
CA ARG A 49 0.04 3.97 4.34
C ARG A 49 0.13 2.44 4.43
N GLN A 50 -0.67 1.82 5.28
CA GLN A 50 -0.63 0.39 5.54
C GLN A 50 -1.99 -0.14 6.03
N SER A 51 -2.05 -1.46 6.23
CA SER A 51 -3.16 -2.17 6.86
C SER A 51 -2.65 -3.15 7.91
N ASN A 52 -3.53 -3.69 8.75
CA ASN A 52 -3.22 -4.84 9.61
C ASN A 52 -3.13 -6.18 8.85
N LEU A 53 -2.81 -7.25 9.59
CA LEU A 53 -2.65 -8.61 9.07
C LEU A 53 -3.84 -9.13 8.23
N CYS A 54 -5.06 -8.75 8.59
CA CYS A 54 -6.29 -9.26 7.95
C CYS A 54 -6.89 -8.28 6.91
N CYS A 55 -6.20 -7.15 6.63
CA CYS A 55 -6.55 -6.17 5.59
C CYS A 55 -7.83 -5.35 5.81
N GLU A 56 -8.33 -5.26 7.02
CA GLU A 56 -9.56 -4.55 7.38
C GLU A 56 -9.32 -3.22 8.10
N ILE A 57 -8.16 -3.03 8.74
CA ILE A 57 -7.85 -1.83 9.51
C ILE A 57 -7.03 -0.84 8.69
N ALA A 58 -7.54 0.38 8.52
CA ALA A 58 -6.92 1.44 7.74
C ALA A 58 -6.79 2.73 8.57
N ILE A 59 -5.69 2.84 9.33
CA ILE A 59 -5.42 3.98 10.22
C ILE A 59 -4.11 4.69 9.85
N PRO A 60 -3.98 6.00 10.12
CA PRO A 60 -2.73 6.72 9.96
C PRO A 60 -1.68 6.23 10.96
N THR A 61 -0.42 6.23 10.55
CA THR A 61 0.72 5.88 11.40
C THR A 61 1.88 6.83 11.20
N ASN A 62 2.60 7.09 12.29
CA ASN A 62 3.87 7.81 12.28
C ASN A 62 5.02 6.81 12.48
N ASP A 63 6.25 7.26 12.18
CA ASP A 63 7.43 6.42 12.33
C ASP A 63 7.69 6.10 13.80
N VAL A 64 8.17 4.88 14.06
CA VAL A 64 8.58 4.49 15.41
C VAL A 64 9.77 5.37 15.80
N ASN A 65 9.60 6.18 16.86
CA ASN A 65 10.51 7.22 17.36
C ASN A 65 10.42 8.61 16.71
N SER A 66 9.43 8.92 15.87
CA SER A 66 9.16 10.32 15.54
C SER A 66 8.61 11.04 16.78
N PRO A 67 8.94 12.33 17.01
CA PRO A 67 8.22 13.14 17.98
C PRO A 67 6.73 13.19 17.59
N ASP A 68 5.87 13.09 18.61
CA ASP A 68 4.40 13.15 18.46
C ASP A 68 3.93 14.49 17.87
#